data_AF-A0A183ITM6-F1
#
_entry.id   AF-A0A183ITM6-F1
#
_cell.length_a   1.000
_cell.length_b   1.000
_cell.length_c   1.000
_cell.angle_alpha   90.00
_cell.angle_beta   90.00
_cell.angle_gamma   90.00
#
_symmetry.space_group_name_H-M   'P 1'
#
loop_
_entity.id
_entity.type
_entity.pdbx_description
1 polymer ?
#
loop_
_entity_poly.entity_id
_entity_poly.type
_entity_poly.pdbx_seq_one_letter_code
_entity_poly.pdbx_strand_id
1 'polypeptide(L)'
;MPQGRAQPGQYCYAVGLGQVMEDVDTDVPRYAEVQVVSNSRCKHSPEYVEDIMLCVEAKSGHSYPYKGDSGSPLVCPEIRDGITVKVLYGLLSRITRDGTDMFFYMDIHAFQKWIKCSV
;
A
#
# COMPACT_ATOMS: atom_id res chain seq x y z
N MET A 1 -8.38 -12.54 1.68
CA MET A 1 -8.81 -11.52 0.70
C MET A 1 -9.61 -10.44 1.38
N PRO A 2 -9.46 -9.16 0.99
CA PRO A 2 -10.29 -8.04 1.45
C PRO A 2 -11.78 -8.28 1.19
N GLN A 3 -12.64 -7.89 2.13
CA GLN A 3 -14.10 -7.95 1.94
C GLN A 3 -14.64 -6.79 1.09
N GLY A 4 -13.87 -5.71 0.97
CA GLY A 4 -14.20 -4.52 0.18
C GLY A 4 -12.93 -3.77 -0.24
N ARG A 5 -13.11 -2.69 -1.02
CA ARG A 5 -12.02 -1.72 -1.28
C ARG A 5 -11.59 -1.04 0.02
N ALA A 6 -10.31 -0.71 0.11
CA ALA A 6 -9.80 0.10 1.21
C ALA A 6 -10.47 1.47 1.22
N GLN A 7 -10.74 2.01 2.41
CA GLN A 7 -11.42 3.30 2.55
C GLN A 7 -10.43 4.41 2.92
N PRO A 8 -10.61 5.64 2.42
CA PRO A 8 -9.81 6.78 2.89
C PRO A 8 -9.87 6.91 4.42
N GLY A 9 -8.71 7.14 5.03
CA GLY A 9 -8.54 7.18 6.48
C GLY A 9 -8.17 5.84 7.11
N GLN A 10 -8.31 4.72 6.40
CA GLN A 10 -7.93 3.40 6.90
C GLN A 10 -6.41 3.31 7.10
N TYR A 11 -5.98 2.95 8.30
CA TYR A 11 -4.57 2.71 8.61
C TYR A 11 -4.11 1.35 8.09
N CYS A 12 -2.90 1.30 7.56
CA CYS A 12 -2.28 0.09 7.04
C CYS A 12 -0.78 0.09 7.33
N TYR A 13 -0.15 -1.04 7.03
CA TYR A 13 1.28 -1.25 7.15
C TYR A 13 1.83 -1.58 5.77
N ALA A 14 2.76 -0.75 5.28
CA ALA A 14 3.60 -1.11 4.16
C ALA A 14 4.77 -1.92 4.71
N VAL A 15 4.95 -3.17 4.26
CA VAL A 15 5.96 -4.09 4.81
C VAL A 15 6.88 -4.54 3.69
N GLY A 16 8.19 -4.40 3.86
CA GLY A 16 9.15 -4.68 2.78
C GLY A 16 10.58 -4.93 3.24
N LEU A 17 11.43 -5.25 2.26
CA LEU A 17 12.87 -5.52 2.40
C LEU A 17 13.70 -4.55 1.55
N GLY A 18 13.09 -3.46 1.09
CA GLY A 18 13.79 -2.42 0.36
C GLY A 18 14.81 -1.68 1.23
N GLN A 19 15.56 -0.84 0.55
CA GLN A 19 16.55 0.04 1.15
C GLN A 19 15.94 0.92 2.23
N VAL A 20 16.58 1.00 3.39
CA VAL A 20 16.15 1.87 4.50
C VAL A 20 16.61 3.32 4.31
N MET A 21 17.68 3.51 3.55
CA MET A 21 18.24 4.78 3.10
C MET A 21 18.93 4.56 1.75
N GLU A 22 19.34 5.65 1.08
CA GLU A 22 20.09 5.54 -0.17
C GLU A 22 21.32 4.64 -0.02
N ASP A 23 21.38 3.59 -0.83
CA ASP A 23 22.44 2.57 -0.85
C ASP A 23 22.67 1.86 0.50
N VAL A 24 21.64 1.83 1.35
CA VAL A 24 21.64 1.08 2.61
C VAL A 24 20.55 0.00 2.56
N ASP A 25 20.97 -1.24 2.34
CA ASP A 25 20.11 -2.41 2.34
C ASP A 25 19.82 -2.93 3.77
N THR A 26 18.87 -3.85 3.89
CA THR A 26 18.49 -4.49 5.17
C THR A 26 18.23 -5.98 4.95
N ASP A 27 18.73 -6.82 5.87
CA ASP A 27 18.44 -8.27 5.87
C ASP A 27 17.18 -8.62 6.69
N VAL A 28 16.59 -7.61 7.35
CA VAL A 28 15.42 -7.77 8.21
C VAL A 28 14.25 -6.99 7.63
N PRO A 29 13.04 -7.58 7.54
CA PRO A 29 11.85 -6.88 7.07
C PRO A 29 11.57 -5.63 7.92
N ARG A 30 11.25 -4.54 7.23
CA ARG A 30 10.83 -3.27 7.84
C ARG A 30 9.37 -3.01 7.52
N TYR A 31 8.76 -2.12 8.29
CA TYR A 31 7.43 -1.65 8.00
C TYR A 31 7.28 -0.15 8.26
N ALA A 32 6.37 0.45 7.53
CA ALA A 32 5.94 1.83 7.68
C ALA A 32 4.44 1.88 7.98
N GLU A 33 4.03 2.76 8.88
CA GLU A 33 2.62 3.09 9.07
C GLU A 33 2.18 4.06 7.99
N VAL A 34 1.14 3.69 7.27
CA VAL A 34 0.58 4.48 6.17
C VAL A 34 -0.93 4.60 6.34
N GLN A 35 -1.51 5.57 5.66
CA GLN A 35 -2.96 5.78 5.64
C GLN A 35 -3.47 5.80 4.20
N VAL A 36 -4.57 5.10 3.96
CA VAL A 36 -5.26 5.13 2.68
C VAL A 36 -5.84 6.52 2.47
N VAL A 37 -5.65 7.07 1.27
CA VAL A 37 -6.16 8.38 0.88
C VAL A 37 -7.08 8.27 -0.32
N SER A 38 -7.94 9.28 -0.53
CA SER A 38 -8.84 9.25 -1.67
C SER A 38 -8.06 9.38 -2.98
N ASN A 39 -8.54 8.68 -4.00
CA ASN A 39 -8.04 8.81 -5.37
C ASN A 39 -7.97 10.26 -5.84
N SER A 40 -8.98 11.07 -5.48
CA SER A 40 -9.02 12.52 -5.77
C SER A 40 -7.84 13.30 -5.22
N ARG A 41 -7.34 12.93 -4.02
CA ARG A 41 -6.14 13.55 -3.42
C ARG A 41 -4.88 13.16 -4.17
N CYS A 42 -4.85 11.97 -4.75
CA CYS A 42 -3.70 11.44 -5.49
C CYS A 42 -3.67 11.78 -6.98
N LYS A 43 -4.63 12.57 -7.49
CA LYS A 43 -4.72 13.02 -8.90
C LYS A 43 -3.58 13.97 -9.36
N HIS A 44 -2.37 13.80 -8.85
CA HIS A 44 -1.18 14.51 -9.32
C HIS A 44 -0.47 13.81 -10.49
N SER A 45 -0.89 12.59 -10.89
CA SER A 45 -0.31 11.89 -12.05
C SER A 45 -1.38 11.52 -13.10
N PRO A 46 -1.21 11.93 -14.37
CA PRO A 46 -2.20 11.70 -15.44
C PRO A 46 -2.36 10.22 -15.85
N GLU A 47 -1.50 9.32 -15.37
CA GLU A 47 -1.58 7.86 -15.63
C GLU A 47 -2.36 7.08 -14.56
N TYR A 48 -3.02 7.77 -13.61
CA TYR A 48 -3.71 7.11 -12.50
C TYR A 48 -5.01 6.43 -12.97
N VAL A 49 -5.03 5.10 -12.94
CA VAL A 49 -6.23 4.31 -13.19
C VAL A 49 -6.97 4.15 -11.86
N GLU A 50 -7.96 5.01 -11.63
CA GLU A 50 -8.71 5.13 -10.37
C GLU A 50 -9.31 3.81 -9.87
N ASP A 51 -9.58 2.85 -10.74
CA ASP A 51 -10.30 1.63 -10.37
C ASP A 51 -9.43 0.43 -9.99
N ILE A 52 -8.13 0.48 -10.25
CA ILE A 52 -7.22 -0.65 -10.02
C ILE A 52 -6.04 -0.32 -9.10
N MET A 53 -5.94 0.95 -8.67
CA MET A 53 -4.90 1.43 -7.78
C MET A 53 -5.49 1.90 -6.45
N LEU A 54 -4.74 1.67 -5.39
CA LEU A 54 -4.90 2.27 -4.06
C LEU A 54 -3.78 3.29 -3.88
N CYS A 55 -4.13 4.41 -3.29
CA CYS A 55 -3.15 5.41 -2.90
C CYS A 55 -3.08 5.49 -1.37
N VAL A 56 -1.86 5.54 -0.86
CA VAL A 56 -1.59 5.72 0.56
C VAL A 56 -0.56 6.81 0.74
N GLU A 57 -0.59 7.44 1.91
CA GLU A 57 0.45 8.37 2.33
C GLU A 57 1.14 7.88 3.60
N ALA A 58 2.42 8.21 3.74
CA ALA A 58 3.10 8.03 5.01
C ALA A 58 2.59 9.05 6.03
N LYS A 59 2.51 8.64 7.31
CA LYS A 59 2.33 9.63 8.38
C LYS A 59 3.57 10.51 8.47
N SER A 60 3.39 11.81 8.65
CA SER A 60 4.50 12.76 8.80
C SER A 60 5.47 12.32 9.91
N GLY A 61 6.78 12.34 9.61
CA GLY A 61 7.83 11.90 10.54
C GLY A 61 8.02 10.39 10.67
N HIS A 62 7.30 9.58 9.89
CA HIS A 62 7.48 8.13 9.84
C HIS A 62 8.27 7.66 8.62
N SER A 63 8.81 6.43 8.70
CA SER A 63 9.43 5.73 7.57
C SER A 63 8.43 5.52 6.43
N TYR A 64 8.94 5.28 5.23
CA TYR A 64 8.14 5.08 4.03
C TYR A 64 8.79 4.06 3.08
N PRO A 65 8.02 3.48 2.13
CA PRO A 65 8.56 2.55 1.13
C PRO A 65 9.61 3.22 0.23
N TYR A 66 10.67 2.49 -0.12
CA TYR A 66 11.78 3.02 -0.91
C TYR A 66 12.24 2.06 -2.03
N LYS A 67 13.46 2.25 -2.54
CA LYS A 67 14.04 1.41 -3.60
C LYS A 67 14.08 -0.04 -3.13
N GLY A 68 13.59 -0.96 -3.96
CA GLY A 68 13.54 -2.40 -3.64
C GLY A 68 12.24 -2.87 -2.97
N ASP A 69 11.35 -1.96 -2.56
CA ASP A 69 10.04 -2.34 -2.00
C ASP A 69 8.96 -2.64 -3.06
N SER A 70 9.27 -2.57 -4.35
CA SER A 70 8.30 -2.87 -5.41
C SER A 70 7.74 -4.30 -5.27
N GLY A 71 6.42 -4.43 -5.37
CA GLY A 71 5.70 -5.69 -5.14
C GLY A 71 5.45 -6.03 -3.67
N SER A 72 5.95 -5.22 -2.74
CA SER A 72 5.81 -5.48 -1.31
C SER A 72 4.37 -5.30 -0.81
N PRO A 73 3.94 -6.07 0.22
CA PRO A 73 2.56 -6.08 0.67
C PRO A 73 2.15 -4.82 1.46
N LEU A 74 0.96 -4.30 1.13
CA LEU A 74 0.19 -3.40 1.97
C LEU A 74 -0.81 -4.23 2.79
N VAL A 75 -0.63 -4.22 4.10
CA VAL A 75 -1.43 -5.01 5.05
C VAL A 75 -2.28 -4.08 5.91
N CYS A 76 -3.59 -4.22 5.85
CA CYS A 76 -4.51 -3.42 6.66
C CYS A 76 -5.23 -4.31 7.68
N PRO A 77 -5.42 -3.86 8.92
CA PRO A 77 -6.31 -4.51 9.87
C PRO A 77 -7.78 -4.36 9.44
N GLU A 78 -8.53 -5.45 9.58
CA GLU A 78 -10.00 -5.49 9.44
C GLU A 78 -10.60 -6.16 10.68
N ILE A 79 -11.80 -5.76 11.10
CA ILE A 79 -12.56 -6.48 12.14
C ILE A 79 -13.53 -7.43 11.45
N ARG A 80 -13.43 -8.73 11.75
CA ARG A 80 -14.33 -9.77 11.26
C ARG A 80 -14.83 -10.57 12.44
N ASP A 81 -16.15 -10.59 12.62
CA ASP A 81 -16.80 -11.33 13.72
C ASP A 81 -16.21 -11.01 15.11
N GLY A 82 -15.85 -9.73 15.33
CA GLY A 82 -15.24 -9.26 16.57
C GLY A 82 -13.73 -9.53 16.71
N ILE A 83 -13.08 -10.10 15.70
CA ILE A 83 -11.64 -10.41 15.69
C ILE A 83 -10.92 -9.50 14.71
N THR A 84 -9.80 -8.90 15.14
CA THR A 84 -8.91 -8.16 14.24
C THR A 84 -8.07 -9.14 13.42
N VAL A 85 -8.21 -9.09 12.10
CA VAL A 85 -7.42 -9.86 11.14
C VAL A 85 -6.56 -8.92 10.30
N LYS A 86 -5.37 -9.37 9.91
CA LYS A 86 -4.48 -8.64 9.00
C LYS A 86 -4.72 -9.11 7.57
N VAL A 87 -5.07 -8.20 6.67
CA VAL A 87 -5.49 -8.54 5.31
C VAL A 87 -4.60 -7.83 4.30
N LEU A 88 -4.19 -8.55 3.26
CA LEU A 88 -3.45 -8.00 2.13
C LEU A 88 -4.41 -7.20 1.23
N TYR A 89 -4.17 -5.89 1.16
CA TYR A 89 -4.98 -4.96 0.36
C TYR A 89 -4.30 -4.49 -0.92
N GLY A 90 -2.97 -4.50 -0.96
CA GLY A 90 -2.26 -4.05 -2.12
C GLY A 90 -0.84 -4.55 -2.24
N LEU A 91 -0.27 -4.34 -3.42
CA LEU A 91 1.14 -4.60 -3.73
C LEU A 91 1.77 -3.31 -4.24
N LEU A 92 2.93 -2.92 -3.70
CA LEU A 92 3.54 -1.64 -4.04
C LEU A 92 3.88 -1.61 -5.53
N SER A 93 3.31 -0.66 -6.26
CA SER A 93 3.55 -0.48 -7.68
C SER A 93 4.50 0.69 -7.94
N ARG A 94 4.26 1.83 -7.29
CA ARG A 94 5.02 3.06 -7.56
C ARG A 94 5.15 3.90 -6.30
N ILE A 95 6.31 4.54 -6.16
CA ILE A 95 6.59 5.58 -5.16
C ILE A 95 6.79 6.91 -5.90
N THR A 96 6.20 8.01 -5.41
CA THR A 96 6.50 9.36 -5.93
C THR A 96 7.61 10.02 -5.11
N ARG A 97 8.47 10.79 -5.77
CA ARG A 97 9.59 11.54 -5.16
C ARG A 97 9.45 13.04 -5.37
N ASP A 98 8.22 13.51 -5.45
CA ASP A 98 7.85 14.92 -5.65
C ASP A 98 7.60 15.66 -4.32
N GLY A 99 7.91 15.04 -3.19
CA GLY A 99 7.68 15.59 -1.85
C GLY A 99 6.24 15.46 -1.36
N THR A 100 5.37 14.73 -2.07
CA THR A 100 3.98 14.49 -1.63
C THR A 100 3.85 13.30 -0.68
N ASP A 101 4.90 12.48 -0.51
CA ASP A 101 4.91 11.25 0.29
C ASP A 101 3.75 10.29 -0.05
N MET A 102 3.43 10.19 -1.34
CA MET A 102 2.37 9.34 -1.88
C MET A 102 2.92 8.03 -2.45
N PHE A 103 2.22 6.94 -2.15
CA PHE A 103 2.60 5.59 -2.56
C PHE A 103 1.41 4.89 -3.20
N PHE A 104 1.67 4.23 -4.33
CA PHE A 104 0.65 3.65 -5.19
C PHE A 104 0.78 2.14 -5.13
N TYR A 105 -0.31 1.50 -4.74
CA TYR A 105 -0.42 0.06 -4.64
C TYR A 105 -1.45 -0.42 -5.66
N MET A 106 -1.20 -1.57 -6.28
CA MET A 106 -2.25 -2.30 -6.99
C MET A 106 -3.36 -2.69 -5.99
N ASP A 107 -4.63 -2.48 -6.32
CA ASP A 107 -5.77 -2.85 -5.47
C ASP A 107 -6.08 -4.35 -5.57
N ILE A 108 -5.74 -5.13 -4.55
CA ILE A 108 -6.04 -6.58 -4.51
C ILE A 108 -7.54 -6.85 -4.64
N HIS A 109 -8.40 -5.96 -4.13
CA HIS A 109 -9.84 -6.12 -4.26
C HIS A 109 -10.30 -6.01 -5.73
N ALA A 110 -9.69 -5.13 -6.52
CA ALA A 110 -9.99 -4.99 -7.95
C ALA A 110 -9.64 -6.26 -8.75
N PHE A 111 -8.59 -6.98 -8.36
CA PHE A 111 -8.13 -8.20 -9.04
C PHE A 111 -8.58 -9.50 -8.37
N GLN A 112 -9.35 -9.44 -7.28
CA GLN A 112 -9.68 -10.61 -6.46
C GLN A 112 -10.30 -11.76 -7.24
N LYS A 113 -11.10 -11.46 -8.28
CA LYS A 113 -11.77 -12.47 -9.10
C LYS A 113 -10.74 -13.24 -9.93
N TRP A 114 -9.82 -12.52 -10.57
CA TRP A 114 -8.74 -13.13 -11.34
C TRP A 114 -7.82 -13.95 -10.43
N ILE A 115 -7.44 -13.42 -9.26
CA ILE A 115 -6.58 -14.14 -8.31
C ILE A 115 -7.25 -15.45 -7.86
N LYS A 116 -8.54 -15.41 -7.49
CA LYS A 116 -9.29 -16.62 -7.06
C LYS A 116 -9.44 -17.67 -8.16
N CYS A 117 -9.39 -17.29 -9.43
CA CYS A 117 -9.50 -18.22 -10.55
C CYS A 117 -8.14 -18.80 -11.00
N SER A 118 -7.03 -18.21 -10.56
CA SER A 118 -5.68 -18.58 -11.00
C SER A 118 -4.95 -19.52 -10.05
N VAL A 119 -5.61 -19.91 -8.95
CA VAL A 119 -5.12 -20.82 -7.90
C VAL A 119 -6.15 -21.92 -7.71
#